data_AF-A0A392SU06-F1
#
_entry.id   AF-A0A392SU06-F1
#
_cell.length_a   1.000
_cell.length_b   1.000
_cell.length_c   1.000
_cell.angle_alpha   90.00
_cell.angle_beta   90.00
_cell.angle_gamma   90.00
#
_symmetry.space_group_name_H-M   'P 1'
#
loop_
_entity.id
_entity.type
_entity.pdbx_description
1 polymer ?
#
loop_
_entity_poly.entity_id
_entity_poly.type
_entity_poly.pdbx_seq_one_letter_code
_entity_poly.pdbx_strand_id
1 'polypeptide(L)' 'ESMDNGGNGRTVLEVGADGVAIITIVNPPVNSLSFDGTITLLTFFIDLILEL' A
#
# COMPACT_ATOMS: atom_id res chain seq x y z
N GLU A 1 -9.12 -17.75 17.94
CA GLU A 1 -8.11 -18.21 16.97
C GLU A 1 -8.11 -17.23 15.82
N SER A 2 -7.23 -16.23 15.91
CA SER A 2 -7.11 -15.19 14.89
C SER A 2 -6.40 -15.82 13.71
N MET A 3 -7.12 -16.02 12.60
CA MET A 3 -6.56 -16.47 11.34
C MET A 3 -5.60 -15.39 10.82
N ASP A 4 -4.35 -15.43 11.25
CA ASP A 4 -3.28 -14.66 10.63
C ASP A 4 -2.94 -15.34 9.29
N ASN A 5 -3.60 -14.87 8.24
CA ASN A 5 -3.27 -15.26 6.87
C ASN A 5 -1.96 -14.55 6.47
N GLY A 6 -0.82 -15.07 6.93
CA GLY A 6 0.53 -14.59 6.59
C GLY A 6 0.92 -14.70 5.11
N GLY A 7 -0.05 -14.76 4.20
CA GLY A 7 0.11 -14.81 2.74
C GLY A 7 -0.69 -13.75 1.98
N ASN A 8 -1.36 -12.82 2.68
CA ASN A 8 -2.17 -11.79 2.03
C ASN A 8 -1.30 -10.56 1.80
N GLY A 9 -1.05 -10.21 0.54
CA GLY A 9 -0.38 -8.96 0.20
C GLY A 9 -1.08 -7.75 0.82
N ARG A 10 -0.33 -6.76 1.28
CA ARG A 10 -0.83 -5.49 1.83
C ARG A 10 -0.01 -4.32 1.32
N THR A 11 -0.65 -3.17 1.17
CA THR A 11 0.01 -1.88 0.92
C THR A 11 -0.23 -0.93 2.10
N VAL A 12 0.80 -0.18 2.49
CA VAL A 12 0.78 0.80 3.59
C VAL A 12 1.21 2.17 3.05
N LEU A 13 0.51 3.23 3.43
CA LEU A 13 0.81 4.62 3.10
C LEU A 13 1.11 5.40 4.38
N GLU A 14 2.24 6.10 4.42
CA GLU A 14 2.61 7.04 5.48
C GLU A 14 3.02 8.37 4.86
N VAL A 15 2.50 9.50 5.37
CA VAL A 15 2.85 10.84 4.88
C VAL A 15 3.58 11.59 5.99
N GLY A 16 4.81 12.01 5.71
CA GLY A 16 5.63 12.81 6.61
C GLY A 16 5.14 14.27 6.70
N ALA A 17 5.52 14.95 7.78
CA ALA A 17 5.23 16.38 7.96
C ALA A 17 5.93 17.28 6.93
N ASP A 18 6.89 16.74 6.19
CA ASP A 18 7.58 17.35 5.05
C ASP A 18 6.81 17.21 3.73
N GLY A 19 5.64 16.58 3.74
CA GLY A 19 4.81 16.34 2.55
C GLY A 19 5.29 15.15 1.71
N VAL A 20 6.23 14.34 2.20
CA VAL A 20 6.72 13.15 1.50
C VAL A 20 5.87 11.94 1.87
N ALA A 21 5.26 11.31 0.88
CA ALA A 21 4.53 10.06 1.03
C ALA A 21 5.43 8.85 0.79
N ILE A 22 5.44 7.90 1.73
CA ILE A 22 6.13 6.60 1.64
C ILE A 22 5.07 5.51 1.47
N ILE A 23 5.20 4.73 0.41
CA ILE A 23 4.30 3.61 0.12
C ILE A 23 5.07 2.30 0.23
N THR A 24 4.66 1.43 1.14
CA THR A 24 5.28 0.12 1.39
C THR A 24 4.37 -0.99 0.87
N ILE A 25 4.90 -1.81 -0.04
CA ILE A 25 4.23 -3.01 -0.54
C ILE A 25 4.81 -4.24 0.17
N VAL A 26 3.94 -4.99 0.83
CA VAL A 26 4.28 -6.25 1.50
C VAL A 26 3.51 -7.35 0.81
N ASN A 27 4.14 -8.03 -0.14
CA ASN A 27 3.56 -9.17 -0.86
C ASN A 27 4.59 -10.29 -1.03
N PRO A 28 4.87 -11.08 0.02
CA PRO A 28 5.80 -12.21 -0.07
C PRO A 28 5.43 -13.15 -1.23
N PRO A 29 6.41 -13.81 -1.87
CA PRO A 29 7.83 -13.85 -1.49
C PRO A 29 8.69 -12.70 -2.04
N VAL A 30 8.21 -11.93 -3.02
CA VAL A 30 9.04 -10.99 -3.80
C VAL A 30 8.50 -9.56 -3.86
N ASN A 31 7.45 -9.24 -3.08
CA ASN A 31 6.77 -7.95 -3.04
C ASN A 31 6.28 -7.48 -4.42
N SER A 32 5.86 -8.42 -5.27
CA SER A 32 5.30 -8.11 -6.58
C SER A 32 4.02 -7.29 -6.45
N LEU A 33 3.81 -6.34 -7.37
CA LEU A 33 2.48 -5.79 -7.57
C LEU A 33 1.55 -6.86 -8.16
N SER A 34 0.54 -7.24 -7.38
CA SER A 34 -0.62 -7.97 -7.87
C SER A 34 -1.68 -6.97 -8.37
N PHE A 35 -2.72 -7.45 -9.04
CA PHE A 35 -3.83 -6.60 -9.49
C PHE A 35 -4.49 -5.83 -8.32
N ASP A 36 -4.64 -6.48 -7.17
CA ASP A 36 -5.14 -5.87 -5.93
C ASP A 36 -4.19 -4.78 -5.38
N GLY A 37 -2.88 -5.04 -5.44
CA GLY A 37 -1.85 -4.06 -5.11
C GLY A 37 -1.83 -2.85 -6.04
N THR A 38 -2.06 -3.05 -7.34
CA THR A 38 -2.12 -1.97 -8.34
C THR A 38 -3.35 -1.08 -8.16
N ILE A 39 -4.53 -1.65 -7.88
CA ILE A 39 -5.75 -0.88 -7.59
C ILE A 39 -5.55 -0.04 -6.32
N THR A 40 -5.04 -0.66 -5.27
CA THR A 40 -4.78 0.01 -3.98
C THR A 40 -3.78 1.15 -4.13
N LEU A 41 -2.69 0.93 -4.89
CA LEU A 41 -1.68 1.96 -5.14
C LEU A 41 -2.27 3.14 -5.92
N LEU A 42 -3.10 2.88 -6.95
CA LEU A 42 -3.76 3.92 -7.71
C LEU A 42 -4.70 4.75 -6.82
N THR A 43 -5.47 4.11 -5.93
CA THR A 43 -6.31 4.81 -4.95
C THR A 43 -5.49 5.75 -4.07
N PHE A 44 -4.36 5.28 -3.51
CA PHE A 44 -3.49 6.14 -2.70
C PHE A 44 -2.90 7.33 -3.46
N PHE A 45 -2.55 7.16 -4.73
CA PHE A 45 -2.07 8.28 -5.55
C PHE A 45 -3.17 9.30 -5.82
N ILE A 46 -4.41 8.86 -6.03
CA ILE A 46 -5.54 9.76 -6.21
C ILE A 46 -5.82 10.52 -4.92
N ASP A 47 -5.86 9.85 -3.77
CA ASP A 47 -6.07 10.49 -2.47
C ASP A 47 -4.97 11.52 -2.18
N LEU A 48 -3.69 11.19 -2.44
CA LEU A 48 -2.56 12.12 -2.26
C LEU A 48 -2.66 13.38 -3.15
N ILE A 49 -3.20 13.25 -4.37
CA ILE A 49 -3.30 14.36 -5.32
C ILE A 49 -4.55 15.21 -5.06
N LEU A 50 -5.64 14.60 -4.57
CA LEU A 50 -6.89 15.30 -4.32
C LEU A 50 -6.97 15.97 -2.94
N GLU A 51 -6.15 15.56 -1.98
CA GLU A 51 -6.06 16.16 -0.64
C GLU A 51 -5.03 17.33 -0.55
N LEU A 52 -4.44 17.74 -1.68
CA LEU A 52 -3.63 18.96 -1.86
C LEU A 52 -4.37 19.99 -2.72
#